data_AF-A0A960VMX7-F1
#
_entry.id   AF-A0A960VMX7-F1
#
_cell.length_a   1.000
_cell.length_b   1.000
_cell.length_c   1.000
_cell.angle_alpha   90.00
_cell.angle_beta   90.00
_cell.angle_gamma   90.00
#
_symmetry.space_group_name_H-M   'P 1'
#
loop_
_entity.id
_entity.type
_entity.pdbx_description
1 polymer ?
#
loop_
_entity_poly.entity_id
_entity_poly.type
_entity_poly.pdbx_seq_one_letter_code
_entity_poly.pdbx_strand_id
1 'polypeptide(L)'
;MPAPDVLPAPSWLDLVNGAMAVVIWLVQVIIYPSFAYLPVDRLLVWHARYTRAISFFVVPLMLGQLALLAPGVLRGEPAATAMAALALLAWGVTFKFSVALHRRLAAGQDPLGAAALLVRTNWPRTVLWTAVFVVGLATG
;
A
#
# COMPACT_ATOMS: atom_id res chain seq x y z
N MET A 1 22.55 -34.73 17.68
CA MET A 1 22.58 -33.72 16.61
C MET A 1 21.28 -32.93 16.76
N PRO A 2 21.29 -31.67 17.22
CA PRO A 2 20.06 -30.88 17.25
C PRO A 2 19.56 -30.70 15.80
N ALA A 3 18.25 -30.81 15.60
CA ALA A 3 17.64 -30.49 14.31
C ALA A 3 18.00 -29.04 13.94
N PRO A 4 18.23 -28.71 12.66
CA PRO A 4 18.46 -27.32 12.27
C PRO A 4 17.29 -26.48 12.77
N ASP A 5 17.59 -25.34 13.38
CA ASP A 5 16.59 -24.39 13.87
C ASP A 5 15.74 -23.93 12.68
N VAL A 6 14.61 -24.62 12.47
CA VAL A 6 13.64 -24.25 11.45
C VAL A 6 13.02 -22.95 11.92
N LEU A 7 13.26 -21.86 11.18
CA LEU A 7 12.62 -20.58 11.45
C LEU A 7 11.11 -20.78 11.57
N PRO A 8 10.44 -20.14 12.56
CA PRO A 8 9.01 -20.26 12.71
C PRO A 8 8.31 -19.80 11.43
N ALA A 9 7.20 -20.46 11.09
CA ALA A 9 6.39 -20.07 9.94
C ALA A 9 5.88 -18.62 10.13
N PRO A 10 5.82 -17.80 9.05
CA PRO A 10 5.38 -16.41 9.16
C PRO A 10 3.92 -16.34 9.63
N SER A 11 3.63 -15.35 10.48
CA SER A 11 2.28 -15.11 10.95
C SER A 11 1.38 -14.51 9.85
N TRP A 12 0.07 -14.52 10.06
CA TRP A 12 -0.87 -13.83 9.15
C TRP A 12 -0.57 -12.33 9.01
N LEU A 13 -0.08 -11.69 10.09
CA LEU A 13 0.30 -10.28 10.05
C LEU A 13 1.52 -10.07 9.15
N ASP A 14 2.52 -10.95 9.20
CA ASP A 14 3.71 -10.87 8.35
C ASP A 14 3.36 -11.01 6.86
N LEU A 15 2.47 -11.95 6.55
CA LEU A 15 1.97 -12.15 5.20
C LEU A 15 1.22 -10.91 4.69
N VAL A 16 0.36 -10.30 5.52
CA VAL A 16 -0.37 -9.08 5.14
C VAL A 16 0.57 -7.88 4.98
N ASN A 17 1.55 -7.73 5.87
CA ASN A 17 2.57 -6.67 5.78
C ASN A 17 3.39 -6.79 4.49
N GLY A 18 3.86 -8.01 4.18
CA GLY A 18 4.59 -8.30 2.95
C GLY A 18 3.75 -8.07 1.70
N ALA A 19 2.48 -8.53 1.70
CA ALA A 19 1.56 -8.31 0.60
C ALA A 19 1.33 -6.80 0.33
N MET A 20 1.12 -6.01 1.39
CA MET A 20 0.97 -4.56 1.24
C MET A 20 2.24 -3.88 0.71
N ALA A 21 3.42 -4.29 1.16
CA ALA A 21 4.69 -3.80 0.65
C ALA A 21 4.86 -4.13 -0.85
N VAL A 22 4.61 -5.38 -1.25
CA VAL A 22 4.69 -5.77 -2.67
C VAL A 22 3.70 -4.98 -3.52
N VAL A 23 2.43 -4.87 -3.08
CA VAL A 23 1.41 -4.14 -3.84
C VAL A 23 1.79 -2.66 -4.02
N ILE A 24 2.26 -1.98 -2.97
CA ILE A 24 2.62 -0.56 -3.13
C ILE A 24 3.83 -0.37 -4.06
N TRP A 25 4.79 -1.29 -4.05
CA TRP A 25 5.95 -1.24 -4.95
C TRP A 25 5.55 -1.51 -6.40
N LEU A 26 4.66 -2.49 -6.66
CA LEU A 26 4.07 -2.70 -7.99
C LEU A 26 3.35 -1.43 -8.48
N VAL A 27 2.61 -0.76 -7.59
CA VAL A 27 1.95 0.51 -7.92
C VAL A 27 2.96 1.60 -8.27
N GLN A 28 4.01 1.73 -7.45
CA GLN A 28 5.00 2.79 -7.57
C GLN A 28 5.89 2.66 -8.81
N VAL A 29 6.35 1.44 -9.11
CA VAL A 29 7.41 1.19 -10.10
C VAL A 29 6.84 0.77 -11.44
N ILE A 30 5.71 0.06 -11.46
CA ILE A 30 5.16 -0.49 -12.70
C ILE A 30 3.89 0.26 -13.09
N ILE A 31 2.90 0.27 -12.20
CA ILE A 31 1.56 0.70 -12.59
C ILE A 31 1.48 2.19 -12.85
N TYR A 32 1.80 3.06 -11.89
CA TYR A 32 1.71 4.50 -12.11
C TYR A 32 2.65 4.99 -13.21
N PRO A 33 3.93 4.52 -13.31
CA PRO A 33 4.79 4.88 -14.44
C PRO A 33 4.24 4.45 -15.80
N SER A 34 3.50 3.33 -15.88
CA SER A 34 2.89 2.88 -17.14
C SER A 34 1.91 3.90 -17.75
N PHE A 35 1.34 4.81 -16.94
CA PHE A 35 0.36 5.78 -17.41
C PHE A 35 0.97 6.77 -18.42
N ALA A 36 2.27 7.02 -18.32
CA ALA A 36 2.98 7.93 -19.23
C ALA A 36 3.09 7.38 -20.66
N TYR A 37 2.88 6.08 -20.87
CA TYR A 37 2.99 5.42 -22.17
C TYR A 37 1.63 5.19 -22.85
N LEU A 38 0.52 5.60 -22.22
CA LEU A 38 -0.81 5.43 -22.76
C LEU A 38 -1.32 6.74 -23.39
N PRO A 39 -1.88 6.68 -24.62
CA PRO A 39 -2.73 7.76 -25.13
C PRO A 39 -3.84 8.11 -24.14
N VAL A 40 -4.23 9.38 -24.06
CA VAL A 40 -5.16 9.87 -23.03
C VAL A 40 -6.49 9.12 -23.03
N ASP A 41 -7.08 8.87 -24.19
CA ASP A 41 -8.33 8.11 -24.34
C ASP A 41 -8.20 6.69 -23.75
N ARG A 42 -7.07 6.02 -23.99
CA ARG A 42 -6.77 4.69 -23.45
C ARG A 42 -6.45 4.71 -21.97
N LEU A 43 -5.75 5.75 -21.50
CA LEU A 43 -5.43 5.95 -20.08
C LEU A 43 -6.71 6.03 -19.24
N LEU A 44 -7.71 6.79 -19.67
CA LEU A 44 -8.96 6.96 -18.93
C LEU A 44 -9.73 5.62 -18.80
N VAL A 45 -9.83 4.86 -19.89
CA VAL A 45 -10.49 3.54 -19.90
C VAL A 45 -9.73 2.55 -19.02
N TRP A 46 -8.40 2.51 -19.18
CA TRP A 46 -7.54 1.61 -18.42
C TRP A 46 -7.57 1.93 -16.93
N HIS A 47 -7.50 3.22 -16.56
CA HIS A 47 -7.50 3.70 -15.18
C HIS A 47 -8.79 3.36 -14.44
N ALA A 48 -9.94 3.52 -15.09
CA ALA A 48 -11.23 3.16 -14.51
C ALA A 48 -11.33 1.66 -14.19
N ARG A 49 -10.83 0.79 -15.08
CA ARG A 49 -10.77 -0.66 -14.83
C ARG A 49 -9.77 -0.99 -13.72
N TYR A 50 -8.58 -0.42 -13.78
CA TYR A 50 -7.50 -0.64 -12.83
C TYR A 50 -7.92 -0.27 -11.40
N THR A 51 -8.45 0.93 -11.19
CA THR A 51 -8.82 1.42 -9.86
C THR A 51 -9.81 0.50 -9.17
N ARG A 52 -10.82 -0.02 -9.89
CA ARG A 52 -11.76 -1.00 -9.36
C ARG A 52 -11.08 -2.32 -9.01
N ALA A 53 -10.23 -2.82 -9.90
CA ALA A 53 -9.53 -4.09 -9.71
C ALA A 53 -8.55 -4.04 -8.53
N ILE A 54 -7.75 -2.97 -8.41
CA ILE A 54 -6.77 -2.87 -7.32
C ILE A 54 -7.44 -2.66 -5.96
N SER A 55 -8.57 -1.92 -5.90
CA SER A 55 -9.32 -1.74 -4.65
C SER A 55 -9.79 -3.06 -4.05
N PHE A 56 -10.14 -4.05 -4.88
CA PHE A 56 -10.50 -5.39 -4.41
C PHE A 56 -9.39 -6.06 -3.59
N PHE A 57 -8.12 -5.82 -3.91
CA PHE A 57 -6.98 -6.36 -3.17
C PHE A 57 -6.56 -5.46 -2.02
N VAL A 58 -6.41 -4.17 -2.27
CA VAL A 58 -5.83 -3.22 -1.32
C VAL A 58 -6.75 -2.97 -0.12
N VAL A 59 -8.07 -2.84 -0.32
CA VAL A 59 -8.99 -2.52 0.78
C VAL A 59 -9.06 -3.64 1.83
N PRO A 60 -9.24 -4.92 1.46
CA PRO A 60 -9.20 -6.01 2.43
C PRO A 60 -7.85 -6.14 3.15
N LEU A 61 -6.73 -5.98 2.43
CA LEU A 61 -5.41 -6.02 3.06
C LEU A 61 -5.22 -4.90 4.08
N MET A 62 -5.60 -3.68 3.73
CA MET A 62 -5.51 -2.51 4.62
C MET A 62 -6.38 -2.70 5.88
N LEU A 63 -7.64 -3.13 5.73
CA LEU A 63 -8.55 -3.35 6.85
C LEU A 63 -8.13 -4.55 7.70
N GLY A 64 -7.74 -5.65 7.07
CA GLY A 64 -7.27 -6.86 7.72
C GLY A 64 -6.01 -6.61 8.55
N GLN A 65 -5.06 -5.82 8.03
CA GLN A 65 -3.87 -5.44 8.77
C GLN A 65 -4.19 -4.69 10.07
N LEU A 66 -5.09 -3.70 10.03
CA LEU A 66 -5.51 -2.99 11.24
C LEU A 66 -6.20 -3.93 12.24
N ALA A 67 -7.04 -4.85 11.76
CA ALA A 67 -7.68 -5.84 12.62
C ALA A 67 -6.67 -6.78 13.30
N LEU A 68 -5.64 -7.20 12.57
CA LEU A 68 -4.56 -8.05 13.10
C LEU A 68 -3.64 -7.30 14.09
N LEU A 69 -3.42 -6.00 13.88
CA LEU A 69 -2.63 -5.16 14.78
C LEU A 69 -3.37 -4.79 16.08
N ALA A 70 -4.71 -4.70 16.05
CA ALA A 70 -5.52 -4.17 17.14
C ALA A 70 -5.27 -4.87 18.51
N PRO A 71 -5.19 -6.20 18.63
CA PRO A 71 -4.92 -6.85 19.91
C PRO A 71 -3.56 -6.48 20.51
N GLY A 72 -2.53 -6.28 19.67
CA GLY A 72 -1.20 -5.85 20.14
C GLY A 72 -1.21 -4.40 20.62
N VAL A 73 -1.87 -3.52 19.88
CA VAL A 73 -2.07 -2.12 20.28
C VAL A 73 -2.80 -2.02 21.61
N LEU A 74 -3.89 -2.78 21.80
CA LEU A 74 -4.68 -2.80 23.04
C LEU A 74 -3.90 -3.34 24.25
N ARG A 75 -2.92 -4.21 24.01
CA ARG A 75 -2.00 -4.73 25.05
C ARG A 75 -0.80 -3.80 25.29
N GLY A 76 -0.70 -2.68 24.57
CA GLY A 76 0.40 -1.73 24.70
C GLY A 76 1.71 -2.20 24.08
N GLU A 77 1.67 -3.14 23.12
CA GLU A 77 2.88 -3.60 22.44
C GLU A 77 3.48 -2.48 21.58
N PRO A 78 4.75 -2.09 21.81
CA PRO A 78 5.36 -0.98 21.09
C PRO A 78 5.43 -1.22 19.57
N ALA A 79 5.75 -2.44 19.15
CA ALA A 79 5.85 -2.81 17.73
C ALA A 79 4.50 -2.71 17.00
N ALA A 80 3.44 -3.28 17.58
CA ALA A 80 2.09 -3.19 17.03
C ALA A 80 1.61 -1.73 16.94
N THR A 81 1.90 -0.93 17.97
CA THR A 81 1.56 0.50 18.00
C THR A 81 2.31 1.28 16.91
N ALA A 82 3.61 1.03 16.74
CA ALA A 82 4.40 1.67 15.69
C ALA A 82 3.90 1.30 14.29
N MET A 83 3.65 0.01 14.02
CA MET A 83 3.11 -0.44 12.73
C MET A 83 1.74 0.16 12.43
N ALA A 84 0.83 0.21 13.42
CA ALA A 84 -0.49 0.81 13.26
C ALA A 84 -0.39 2.32 12.96
N ALA A 85 0.49 3.05 13.65
CA ALA A 85 0.72 4.47 13.41
C ALA A 85 1.25 4.74 11.99
N LEU A 86 2.23 3.95 11.54
CA LEU A 86 2.77 4.05 10.18
C LEU A 86 1.71 3.73 9.11
N ALA A 87 0.91 2.68 9.32
CA ALA A 87 -0.20 2.32 8.45
C ALA A 87 -1.23 3.45 8.35
N LEU A 88 -1.67 4.01 9.49
CA LEU A 88 -2.62 5.13 9.52
C LEU A 88 -2.06 6.39 8.86
N LEU A 89 -0.75 6.65 8.99
CA LEU A 89 -0.10 7.76 8.29
C LEU A 89 -0.13 7.53 6.76
N ALA A 90 0.12 6.30 6.30
CA ALA A 90 0.03 5.94 4.89
C ALA A 90 -1.41 6.06 4.34
N TRP A 91 -2.42 5.73 5.17
CA TRP A 91 -3.82 5.98 4.86
C TRP A 91 -4.11 7.48 4.72
N GLY A 92 -3.59 8.30 5.63
CA GLY A 92 -3.70 9.75 5.56
C GLY A 92 -3.17 10.33 4.24
N VAL A 93 -2.01 9.86 3.78
CA VAL A 93 -1.46 10.22 2.45
C VAL A 93 -2.41 9.78 1.32
N THR A 94 -2.99 8.59 1.42
CA THR A 94 -3.93 8.03 0.42
C THR A 94 -5.17 8.91 0.27
N PHE A 95 -5.85 9.22 1.39
CA PHE A 95 -7.09 9.98 1.36
C PHE A 95 -6.86 11.44 0.98
N LYS A 96 -5.73 12.03 1.40
CA LYS A 96 -5.39 13.41 1.09
C LYS A 96 -5.03 13.62 -0.39
N PHE A 97 -4.20 12.75 -0.97
CA PHE A 97 -3.63 12.97 -2.30
C PHE A 97 -4.19 12.00 -3.35
N SER A 98 -4.04 10.69 -3.12
CA SER A 98 -4.35 9.68 -4.13
C SER A 98 -5.82 9.68 -4.55
N VAL A 99 -6.75 9.84 -3.60
CA VAL A 99 -8.19 9.91 -3.91
C VAL A 99 -8.51 11.11 -4.79
N ALA A 100 -8.01 12.30 -4.45
CA ALA A 100 -8.26 13.50 -5.24
C ALA A 100 -7.66 13.41 -6.65
N LEU A 101 -6.44 12.89 -6.77
CA LEU A 101 -5.77 12.70 -8.06
C LEU A 101 -6.45 11.64 -8.93
N HIS A 102 -6.92 10.54 -8.35
CA HIS A 102 -7.69 9.54 -9.08
C HIS A 102 -9.05 10.08 -9.55
N ARG A 103 -9.71 10.95 -8.78
CA ARG A 103 -10.93 11.64 -9.22
C ARG A 103 -10.67 12.60 -10.36
N ARG A 104 -9.60 13.41 -10.29
CA ARG A 104 -9.16 14.29 -11.39
C ARG A 104 -8.90 13.49 -12.67
N LEU A 105 -8.17 12.38 -12.55
CA LEU A 105 -7.88 11.50 -13.68
C LEU A 105 -9.17 10.91 -14.26
N ALA A 106 -10.08 10.39 -13.43
CA ALA A 106 -11.36 9.85 -13.87
C ALA A 106 -12.25 10.92 -14.56
N ALA A 107 -12.14 12.18 -14.16
CA ALA A 107 -12.85 13.31 -14.77
C ALA A 107 -12.17 13.84 -16.05
N GLY A 108 -11.04 13.25 -16.48
CA GLY A 108 -10.28 13.74 -17.64
C GLY A 108 -9.57 15.08 -17.40
N GLN A 109 -9.42 15.51 -16.15
CA GLN A 109 -8.86 16.82 -15.79
C GLN A 109 -7.35 16.75 -15.66
N ASP A 110 -6.63 17.26 -16.66
CA ASP A 110 -5.17 17.17 -16.77
C ASP A 110 -4.67 15.72 -16.51
N PRO A 111 -5.03 14.75 -17.38
CA PRO A 111 -4.80 13.33 -17.12
C PRO A 111 -3.32 12.99 -16.91
N LEU A 112 -2.44 13.57 -17.73
CA LEU A 112 -1.01 13.31 -17.67
C LEU A 112 -0.37 13.98 -16.44
N GLY A 113 -0.77 15.21 -16.10
CA GLY A 113 -0.29 15.86 -14.87
C GLY A 113 -0.79 15.16 -13.61
N ALA A 114 -2.05 14.73 -13.58
CA ALA A 114 -2.58 13.91 -12.49
C ALA A 114 -1.84 12.56 -12.35
N ALA A 115 -1.55 11.89 -13.47
CA ALA A 115 -0.76 10.66 -13.50
C ALA A 115 0.66 10.86 -12.95
N ALA A 116 1.36 11.92 -13.37
CA ALA A 116 2.69 12.24 -12.86
C ALA A 116 2.67 12.53 -11.34
N LEU A 117 1.64 13.23 -10.85
CA LEU A 117 1.46 13.49 -9.44
C LEU A 117 1.16 12.22 -8.63
N LEU A 118 0.46 11.22 -9.20
CA LEU A 118 0.25 9.93 -8.55
C LEU A 118 1.58 9.23 -8.28
N VAL A 119 2.53 9.23 -9.23
CA VAL A 119 3.88 8.69 -9.01
C VAL A 119 4.58 9.42 -7.86
N ARG A 120 4.59 10.76 -7.89
CA ARG A 120 5.32 11.58 -6.91
C ARG A 120 4.74 11.47 -5.49
N THR A 121 3.42 11.50 -5.38
CA THR A 121 2.72 11.50 -4.07
C THR A 121 2.56 10.11 -3.47
N ASN A 122 2.88 9.04 -4.22
CA ASN A 122 2.85 7.67 -3.71
C ASN A 122 4.15 7.26 -3.02
N TRP A 123 5.29 7.91 -3.29
CA TRP A 123 6.57 7.64 -2.62
C TRP A 123 6.49 7.65 -1.08
N PRO A 124 5.84 8.62 -0.42
CA PRO A 124 5.64 8.56 1.02
C PRO A 124 4.95 7.28 1.49
N ARG A 125 3.93 6.80 0.75
CA ARG A 125 3.25 5.54 1.07
C ARG A 125 4.19 4.34 0.87
N THR A 126 4.96 4.33 -0.20
CA THR A 126 5.95 3.28 -0.48
C THR A 126 6.95 3.14 0.67
N VAL A 127 7.47 4.27 1.16
CA VAL A 127 8.38 4.29 2.31
C VAL A 127 7.67 3.81 3.59
N LEU A 128 6.48 4.34 3.89
CA LEU A 128 5.73 3.97 5.11
C LEU A 128 5.36 2.48 5.14
N TRP A 129 4.85 1.93 4.04
CA TRP A 129 4.52 0.51 3.96
C TRP A 129 5.75 -0.40 4.00
N THR A 130 6.87 0.04 3.42
CA THR A 130 8.15 -0.65 3.58
C THR A 130 8.60 -0.65 5.03
N ALA A 131 8.46 0.48 5.74
CA ALA A 131 8.78 0.57 7.16
C ALA A 131 7.90 -0.34 8.02
N VAL A 132 6.58 -0.42 7.74
CA VAL A 132 5.67 -1.37 8.41
C VAL A 132 6.18 -2.81 8.25
N PHE A 133 6.54 -3.21 7.03
CA PHE A 133 7.05 -4.55 6.76
C PHE A 133 8.37 -4.83 7.49
N VAL A 134 9.32 -3.89 7.46
CA VAL A 134 10.61 -4.04 8.15
C VAL A 134 10.46 -4.12 9.67
N VAL A 135 9.58 -3.31 10.26
CA VAL A 135 9.28 -3.41 11.71
C VAL A 135 8.66 -4.77 12.03
N GLY A 136 7.73 -5.26 11.21
CA GLY A 136 7.17 -6.61 11.35
C GLY A 136 8.26 -7.67 11.39
N LEU A 137 9.14 -7.70 10.38
CA LEU A 137 10.24 -8.66 10.31
C LEU A 137 11.23 -8.57 11.48
N ALA A 138 11.43 -7.37 12.04
CA ALA A 138 12.37 -7.17 13.15
C ALA A 138 11.78 -7.54 14.52
N THR A 139 10.47 -7.77 14.62
CA THR A 139 9.76 -7.98 15.88
C THR A 139 8.91 -9.26 15.91
N GLY A 140 8.82 -9.96 14.78
CA GLY A 140 8.16 -11.26 14.61
C GLY A 140 9.06 -12.45 14.87
#